data_AF-A0A962EK54-F1
#
_entry.id   AF-A0A962EK54-F1
#
_cell.length_a   1.000
_cell.length_b   1.000
_cell.length_c   1.000
_cell.angle_alpha   90.00
_cell.angle_beta   90.00
_cell.angle_gamma   90.00
#
_symmetry.space_group_name_H-M   'P 1'
#
loop_
_entity.id
_entity.type
_entity.pdbx_description
1 polymer ?
#
loop_
_entity_poly.entity_id
_entity_poly.type
_entity_poly.pdbx_seq_one_letter_code
_entity_poly.pdbx_strand_id
1 'polypeptide(L)'
;MISYFGDKRWKEITRDERYFCAELYQQIKHPEKTKDFVKFLKDAASPIEGFDNDFSLLDETKYWDIGYEVCFYRDMLFYCQNILSIRDFNKGKAKKDCFPEKRTFDLCLFSDDEIVIIEAKAQQGLHRGQNEKFQKDKEFVLQLFQQMKIEKVPKIYLVVLASSKYFKSPSFKSSAGVGKELINSNKAPENKGDQYLLGFVSWEQLSFLEEIGNELKSCFKRADSLYGEKAEKPR
;
A
#
# COMPACT_ATOMS: atom_id res chain seq x y z
N MET A 1 1.19 -1.47 33.93
CA MET A 1 0.23 -2.50 33.48
C MET A 1 -1.10 -1.79 33.24
N ILE A 2 -1.80 -2.05 32.12
CA ILE A 2 -3.02 -1.33 31.75
C ILE A 2 -4.22 -2.26 31.97
N SER A 3 -4.91 -2.09 33.10
CA SER A 3 -5.96 -3.03 33.55
C SER A 3 -7.14 -3.15 32.59
N TYR A 4 -7.55 -2.07 31.92
CA TYR A 4 -8.65 -2.11 30.96
C TYR A 4 -8.30 -2.79 29.62
N PHE A 5 -7.02 -3.14 29.41
CA PHE A 5 -6.61 -4.04 28.33
C PHE A 5 -6.52 -5.51 28.77
N GLY A 6 -6.90 -5.83 30.01
CA GLY A 6 -6.70 -7.15 30.60
C GLY A 6 -5.22 -7.49 30.68
N ASP A 7 -4.41 -6.52 31.12
CA ASP A 7 -2.96 -6.59 31.26
C ASP A 7 -2.16 -6.81 29.97
N LYS A 8 -2.84 -6.69 28.82
CA LYS A 8 -2.21 -6.68 27.49
C LYS A 8 -1.69 -5.29 27.13
N ARG A 9 -0.71 -5.24 26.24
CA ARG A 9 -0.21 -4.01 25.60
C ARG A 9 -1.04 -3.69 24.35
N TRP A 10 -1.02 -2.43 23.91
CA TRP A 10 -1.73 -1.99 22.70
C TRP A 10 -1.43 -2.86 21.46
N LYS A 11 -0.15 -3.21 21.26
CA LYS A 11 0.31 -4.08 20.15
C LYS A 11 -0.34 -5.46 20.11
N GLU A 12 -0.86 -5.93 21.24
CA GLU A 12 -1.49 -7.24 21.38
C GLU A 12 -3.00 -7.20 21.09
N ILE A 13 -3.61 -6.02 21.16
CA ILE A 13 -5.07 -5.85 21.02
C ILE A 13 -5.46 -5.03 19.78
N THR A 14 -4.58 -4.18 19.25
CA THR A 14 -4.88 -3.35 18.08
C THR A 14 -5.16 -4.20 16.85
N ARG A 15 -6.19 -3.87 16.09
CA ARG A 15 -6.51 -4.55 14.84
C ARG A 15 -6.22 -3.69 13.61
N ASP A 16 -5.68 -2.51 13.87
CA ASP A 16 -5.49 -1.43 12.90
C ASP A 16 -4.28 -1.74 12.00
N GLU A 17 -4.51 -1.82 10.69
CA GLU A 17 -3.46 -1.92 9.68
C GLU A 17 -2.38 -0.84 9.84
N ARG A 18 -2.75 0.36 10.30
CA ARG A 18 -1.82 1.47 10.49
C ARG A 18 -0.74 1.16 11.51
N TYR A 19 -1.07 0.39 12.54
CA TYR A 19 -0.09 -0.05 13.52
C TYR A 19 0.97 -0.96 12.87
N PHE A 20 0.53 -1.94 12.09
CA PHE A 20 1.44 -2.87 11.40
C PHE A 20 2.31 -2.16 10.35
N CYS A 21 1.73 -1.22 9.61
CA CYS A 21 2.47 -0.37 8.67
C CYS A 21 3.50 0.51 9.38
N ALA A 22 3.16 1.09 10.55
CA ALA A 22 4.10 1.88 11.33
C ALA A 22 5.29 1.03 11.78
N GLU A 23 5.04 -0.18 12.29
CA GLU A 23 6.09 -1.12 12.71
C GLU A 23 7.00 -1.52 11.54
N LEU A 24 6.41 -1.79 10.36
CA LEU A 24 7.19 -2.05 9.14
C LEU A 24 8.04 -0.84 8.75
N TYR A 25 7.43 0.34 8.64
CA TYR A 25 8.13 1.59 8.32
C TYR A 25 9.31 1.86 9.25
N GLN A 26 9.13 1.72 10.58
CA GLN A 26 10.20 1.97 11.53
C GLN A 26 11.42 1.08 11.30
N GLN A 27 11.24 -0.13 10.76
CA GLN A 27 12.38 -0.99 10.44
C GLN A 27 13.03 -0.70 9.11
N ILE A 28 12.24 -0.36 8.10
CA ILE A 28 12.76 -0.26 6.74
C ILE A 28 13.08 1.19 6.34
N LYS A 29 12.84 2.19 7.19
CA LYS A 29 13.09 3.62 6.90
C LYS A 29 14.55 4.03 6.72
N HIS A 30 15.50 3.20 7.15
CA HIS A 30 16.91 3.48 6.86
C HIS A 30 17.20 3.14 5.40
N PRO A 31 17.91 3.98 4.62
CA PRO A 31 18.09 3.77 3.18
C PRO A 31 18.56 2.37 2.79
N GLU A 32 19.53 1.79 3.51
CA GLU A 32 20.00 0.42 3.26
C GLU A 32 18.91 -0.62 3.53
N LYS A 33 18.14 -0.47 4.61
CA LYS A 33 16.99 -1.35 4.89
C LYS A 33 15.84 -1.18 3.91
N THR A 34 15.67 0.03 3.35
CA THR A 34 14.70 0.27 2.27
C THR A 34 15.11 -0.51 1.02
N LYS A 35 16.41 -0.50 0.65
CA LYS A 35 16.93 -1.32 -0.45
C LYS A 35 16.75 -2.81 -0.19
N ASP A 36 17.07 -3.28 1.02
CA ASP A 36 16.86 -4.68 1.40
C ASP A 36 15.39 -5.08 1.28
N PHE A 37 14.47 -4.18 1.63
CA PHE A 37 13.04 -4.40 1.45
C PHE A 37 12.62 -4.45 -0.03
N VAL A 38 13.18 -3.58 -0.89
CA VAL A 38 12.96 -3.64 -2.34
C VAL A 38 13.47 -4.97 -2.91
N LYS A 39 14.66 -5.40 -2.49
CA LYS A 39 15.21 -6.71 -2.87
C LYS A 39 14.29 -7.86 -2.41
N PHE A 40 13.81 -7.81 -1.16
CA PHE A 40 12.83 -8.77 -0.68
C PHE A 40 11.57 -8.80 -1.55
N LEU A 41 11.04 -7.63 -1.96
CA LEU A 41 9.91 -7.58 -2.87
C LEU A 41 10.21 -8.30 -4.19
N LYS A 42 11.38 -8.08 -4.79
CA LYS A 42 11.79 -8.76 -6.03
C LYS A 42 11.78 -10.29 -5.90
N ASP A 43 12.18 -10.80 -4.75
CA ASP A 43 12.24 -12.23 -4.46
C ASP A 43 10.90 -12.81 -3.93
N ALA A 44 9.92 -11.95 -3.63
CA ALA A 44 8.66 -12.36 -3.02
C ALA A 44 7.74 -13.08 -4.02
N ALA A 45 7.57 -14.38 -3.80
CA ALA A 45 6.58 -15.18 -4.51
C ALA A 45 5.15 -14.65 -4.28
N SER A 46 4.28 -14.80 -5.28
CA SER A 46 2.87 -14.44 -5.14
C SER A 46 2.16 -15.42 -4.20
N PRO A 47 1.36 -14.93 -3.23
CA PRO A 47 0.50 -15.77 -2.41
C PRO A 47 -0.77 -16.25 -3.14
N ILE A 48 -0.93 -15.90 -4.42
CA ILE A 48 -2.12 -16.20 -5.22
C ILE A 48 -1.78 -17.23 -6.29
N GLU A 49 -2.50 -18.34 -6.26
CA GLU A 49 -2.40 -19.41 -7.25
C GLU A 49 -2.71 -18.91 -8.68
N GLY A 50 -1.80 -19.16 -9.63
CA GLY A 50 -1.97 -18.78 -11.05
C GLY A 50 -1.75 -17.30 -11.36
N PHE A 51 -1.18 -16.54 -10.42
CA PHE A 51 -0.74 -15.17 -10.62
C PHE A 51 0.69 -15.02 -10.13
N ASP A 52 1.60 -14.59 -11.00
CA ASP A 52 2.97 -14.27 -10.63
C ASP A 52 3.10 -12.76 -10.41
N ASN A 53 3.86 -12.38 -9.39
CA ASN A 53 4.22 -10.99 -9.17
C ASN A 53 5.20 -10.54 -10.27
N ASP A 54 5.11 -9.28 -10.68
CA ASP A 54 6.01 -8.65 -11.64
C ASP A 54 6.87 -7.59 -10.95
N PHE A 55 7.62 -8.02 -9.92
CA PHE A 55 8.58 -7.16 -9.24
C PHE A 55 9.89 -6.99 -10.02
N SER A 56 9.99 -7.57 -11.21
CA SER A 56 11.16 -7.45 -12.10
C SER A 56 11.45 -6.00 -12.49
N LEU A 57 10.42 -5.16 -12.47
CA LEU A 57 10.48 -3.73 -12.74
C LEU A 57 11.15 -2.92 -11.63
N LEU A 58 11.29 -3.47 -10.42
CA LEU A 58 11.96 -2.79 -9.32
C LEU A 58 13.47 -2.95 -9.43
N ASP A 59 14.19 -1.85 -9.19
CA ASP A 59 15.64 -1.80 -9.21
C ASP A 59 16.18 -1.42 -7.82
N GLU A 60 16.72 -2.40 -7.11
CA GLU A 60 17.31 -2.27 -5.77
C GLU A 60 18.60 -1.45 -5.76
N THR A 61 19.19 -1.17 -6.93
CA THR A 61 20.40 -0.33 -7.04
C THR A 61 20.06 1.16 -7.00
N LYS A 62 18.80 1.53 -7.23
CA LYS A 62 18.31 2.91 -7.10
C LYS A 62 18.29 3.38 -5.65
N TYR A 63 18.31 4.69 -5.48
CA TYR A 63 17.92 5.29 -4.21
C TYR A 63 16.40 5.13 -4.03
N TRP A 64 16.02 4.63 -2.86
CA TRP A 64 14.63 4.51 -2.44
C TRP A 64 14.44 5.25 -1.12
N ASP A 65 13.49 6.18 -1.11
CA ASP A 65 12.93 6.73 0.13
C ASP A 65 11.60 6.05 0.45
N ILE A 66 11.22 6.04 1.72
CA ILE A 66 9.95 5.45 2.15
C ILE A 66 9.12 6.45 2.96
N GLY A 67 7.83 6.51 2.64
CA GLY A 67 6.82 7.25 3.40
C GLY A 67 5.81 6.34 4.07
N TYR A 68 5.26 6.80 5.20
CA TYR A 68 4.18 6.17 5.96
C TYR A 68 3.04 7.16 6.14
N GLU A 69 1.79 6.71 5.94
CA GLU A 69 0.59 7.58 5.98
C GLU A 69 0.75 8.84 5.10
N VAL A 70 1.14 8.63 3.84
CA VAL A 70 1.54 9.72 2.93
C VAL A 70 0.30 10.43 2.37
N CYS A 71 0.16 11.72 2.65
CA CYS A 71 -0.86 12.59 2.05
C CYS A 71 -0.35 13.23 0.76
N PHE A 72 0.06 12.40 -0.20
CA PHE A 72 0.90 12.79 -1.34
C PHE A 72 0.47 14.09 -2.05
N TYR A 73 -0.81 14.17 -2.45
CA TYR A 73 -1.32 15.34 -3.19
C TYR A 73 -1.22 16.63 -2.39
N ARG A 74 -1.55 16.58 -1.08
CA ARG A 74 -1.51 17.74 -0.19
C ARG A 74 -0.06 18.20 -0.03
N ASP A 75 0.83 17.26 0.23
CA ASP A 75 2.21 17.54 0.57
C ASP A 75 2.99 18.07 -0.64
N MET A 76 2.73 17.53 -1.84
CA MET A 76 3.30 18.04 -3.10
C MET A 76 2.81 19.43 -3.48
N LEU A 77 1.52 19.71 -3.31
CA LEU A 77 0.95 21.05 -3.55
C LEU A 77 1.51 22.09 -2.58
N PHE A 78 1.70 21.70 -1.32
CA PHE A 78 2.39 22.54 -0.35
C PHE A 78 3.84 22.79 -0.76
N TYR A 79 4.60 21.73 -1.08
CA TYR A 79 6.02 21.83 -1.42
C TYR A 79 6.29 22.71 -2.66
N CYS A 80 5.55 22.50 -3.76
CA CYS A 80 5.86 23.18 -5.02
C CYS A 80 5.12 24.49 -5.26
N GLN A 81 3.96 24.71 -4.61
CA GLN A 81 3.12 25.89 -4.87
C GLN A 81 2.73 26.63 -3.60
N ASN A 82 3.18 26.20 -2.41
CA ASN A 82 2.81 26.77 -1.11
C ASN A 82 1.29 26.78 -0.87
N ILE A 83 0.59 25.77 -1.40
CA ILE A 83 -0.86 25.63 -1.28
C ILE A 83 -1.18 24.81 -0.02
N LEU A 84 -1.83 25.46 0.96
CA LEU A 84 -2.04 24.90 2.30
C LEU A 84 -3.15 23.86 2.38
N SER A 85 -4.07 23.81 1.40
CA SER A 85 -5.18 22.86 1.43
C SER A 85 -5.64 22.41 0.04
N ILE A 86 -6.00 21.12 -0.06
CA ILE A 86 -6.65 20.56 -1.26
C ILE A 86 -7.98 21.25 -1.54
N ARG A 87 -8.69 21.67 -0.49
CA ARG A 87 -9.98 22.35 -0.62
C ARG A 87 -9.84 23.68 -1.36
N ASP A 88 -8.84 24.48 -0.98
CA ASP A 88 -8.57 25.76 -1.64
C ASP A 88 -8.08 25.54 -3.06
N PHE A 89 -7.25 24.52 -3.28
CA PHE A 89 -6.81 24.13 -4.60
C PHE A 89 -7.95 23.74 -5.55
N ASN A 90 -8.94 23.03 -5.02
CA ASN A 90 -10.10 22.55 -5.77
C ASN A 90 -11.16 23.64 -6.00
N LYS A 91 -11.04 24.81 -5.37
CA LYS A 91 -12.06 25.86 -5.43
C LYS A 91 -12.25 26.33 -6.88
N GLY A 92 -13.49 26.21 -7.37
CA GLY A 92 -13.86 26.61 -8.73
C GLY A 92 -13.48 25.60 -9.83
N LYS A 93 -12.91 24.44 -9.49
CA LYS A 93 -12.64 23.36 -10.45
C LYS A 93 -13.85 22.45 -10.64
N ALA A 94 -13.96 21.83 -11.82
CA ALA A 94 -14.95 20.78 -12.02
C ALA A 94 -14.54 19.54 -11.20
N LYS A 95 -15.51 18.76 -10.73
CA LYS A 95 -15.26 17.59 -9.84
C LYS A 95 -14.25 16.58 -10.39
N LYS A 96 -14.19 16.42 -11.71
CA LYS A 96 -13.24 15.52 -12.39
C LYS A 96 -11.78 16.01 -12.32
N ASP A 97 -11.58 17.30 -12.09
CA ASP A 97 -10.28 17.96 -12.02
C ASP A 97 -9.88 18.26 -10.55
N CYS A 98 -10.69 17.78 -9.60
CA CYS A 98 -10.46 17.94 -8.17
C CYS A 98 -9.62 16.79 -7.62
N PHE A 99 -8.57 17.12 -6.88
CA PHE A 99 -7.83 16.12 -6.10
C PHE A 99 -8.64 15.66 -4.88
N PRO A 100 -8.43 14.42 -4.42
CA PRO A 100 -9.13 13.91 -3.25
C PRO A 100 -8.69 14.64 -1.98
N GLU A 101 -9.65 15.17 -1.21
CA GLU A 101 -9.35 15.87 0.06
C GLU A 101 -8.79 14.94 1.15
N LYS A 102 -9.14 13.64 1.09
CA LYS A 102 -8.77 12.63 2.09
C LYS A 102 -8.27 11.38 1.40
N ARG A 103 -7.06 11.44 0.87
CA ARG A 103 -6.33 10.28 0.34
C ARG A 103 -4.97 10.19 1.01
N THR A 104 -4.76 9.09 1.73
CA THR A 104 -3.49 8.71 2.33
C THR A 104 -3.04 7.41 1.70
N PHE A 105 -1.75 7.26 1.46
CA PHE A 105 -1.15 5.98 1.10
C PHE A 105 -0.56 5.35 2.37
N ASP A 106 -0.88 4.09 2.65
CA ASP A 106 -0.45 3.43 3.89
C ASP A 106 1.08 3.40 3.99
N LEU A 107 1.73 2.96 2.92
CA LEU A 107 3.18 3.02 2.71
C LEU A 107 3.48 3.38 1.25
N CYS A 108 4.56 4.11 1.02
CA CYS A 108 5.06 4.39 -0.33
C CYS A 108 6.56 4.25 -0.41
N LEU A 109 7.06 3.64 -1.48
CA LEU A 109 8.45 3.72 -1.89
C LEU A 109 8.58 4.76 -3.00
N PHE A 110 9.55 5.67 -2.88
CA PHE A 110 9.82 6.73 -3.84
C PHE A 110 11.22 6.57 -4.42
N SER A 111 11.33 6.59 -5.74
CA SER A 111 12.58 6.78 -6.47
C SER A 111 12.43 7.97 -7.43
N ASP A 112 13.50 8.28 -8.17
CA ASP A 112 13.50 9.41 -9.13
C ASP A 112 12.52 9.26 -10.30
N ASP A 113 12.02 8.05 -10.55
CA ASP A 113 11.14 7.74 -11.68
C ASP A 113 9.99 6.80 -11.34
N GLU A 114 9.85 6.38 -10.07
CA GLU A 114 8.84 5.41 -9.66
C GLU A 114 8.26 5.78 -8.28
N ILE A 115 6.95 5.57 -8.15
CA ILE A 115 6.24 5.57 -6.87
C ILE A 115 5.57 4.21 -6.74
N VAL A 116 5.96 3.45 -5.72
CA VAL A 116 5.29 2.19 -5.37
C VAL A 116 4.39 2.44 -4.18
N ILE A 117 3.08 2.47 -4.42
CA ILE A 117 2.05 2.53 -3.38
C ILE A 117 1.86 1.12 -2.83
N ILE A 118 2.05 0.95 -1.53
CA ILE A 118 1.78 -0.31 -0.83
C ILE A 118 0.50 -0.11 -0.02
N GLU A 119 -0.59 -0.71 -0.47
CA GLU A 119 -1.86 -0.70 0.27
C GLU A 119 -1.91 -1.92 1.19
N ALA A 120 -2.17 -1.67 2.47
CA ALA A 120 -2.11 -2.64 3.52
C ALA A 120 -3.49 -3.04 4.05
N LYS A 121 -3.69 -4.34 4.31
CA LYS A 121 -4.95 -4.90 4.82
C LYS A 121 -4.70 -6.05 5.79
N ALA A 122 -4.89 -5.81 7.08
CA ALA A 122 -4.75 -6.85 8.11
C ALA A 122 -6.10 -7.51 8.44
N GLN A 123 -7.08 -6.71 8.86
CA GLN A 123 -8.37 -7.23 9.33
C GLN A 123 -9.44 -7.31 8.23
N GLN A 124 -9.54 -6.27 7.40
CA GLN A 124 -10.59 -6.14 6.38
C GLN A 124 -10.03 -6.43 4.98
N GLY A 125 -10.87 -6.97 4.10
CA GLY A 125 -10.49 -7.18 2.70
C GLY A 125 -10.58 -5.89 1.87
N LEU A 126 -10.02 -5.92 0.66
CA LEU A 126 -10.24 -4.86 -0.32
C LEU A 126 -11.69 -4.87 -0.83
N HIS A 127 -12.23 -3.68 -1.08
CA HIS A 127 -13.55 -3.46 -1.68
C HIS A 127 -13.43 -2.81 -3.06
N ARG A 128 -14.39 -3.06 -3.96
CA ARG A 128 -14.33 -2.66 -5.38
C ARG A 128 -13.98 -1.19 -5.61
N GLY A 129 -14.57 -0.30 -4.82
CA GLY A 129 -14.28 1.14 -4.89
C GLY A 129 -12.83 1.52 -4.56
N GLN A 130 -12.00 0.61 -4.02
CA GLN A 130 -10.56 0.86 -3.86
C GLN A 130 -9.80 0.66 -5.15
N ASN A 131 -10.18 -0.31 -5.98
CA ASN A 131 -9.54 -0.52 -7.28
C ASN A 131 -9.66 0.72 -8.17
N GLU A 132 -10.87 1.27 -8.25
CA GLU A 132 -11.15 2.52 -8.96
C GLU A 132 -10.36 3.71 -8.38
N LYS A 133 -10.10 3.72 -7.07
CA LYS A 133 -9.28 4.78 -6.44
C LYS A 133 -7.82 4.67 -6.87
N PHE A 134 -7.25 3.46 -6.93
CA PHE A 134 -5.85 3.29 -7.37
C PHE A 134 -5.66 3.67 -8.84
N GLN A 135 -6.60 3.29 -9.71
CA GLN A 135 -6.57 3.73 -11.11
C GLN A 135 -6.62 5.26 -11.21
N LYS A 136 -7.50 5.89 -10.43
CA LYS A 136 -7.56 7.36 -10.34
C LYS A 136 -6.30 7.97 -9.74
N ASP A 137 -5.61 7.30 -8.83
CA ASP A 137 -4.37 7.82 -8.26
C ASP A 137 -3.30 8.00 -9.35
N LYS A 138 -3.21 7.09 -10.32
CA LYS A 138 -2.32 7.26 -11.49
C LYS A 138 -2.66 8.53 -12.28
N GLU A 139 -3.94 8.74 -12.57
CA GLU A 139 -4.43 9.94 -13.28
C GLU A 139 -4.14 11.21 -12.48
N PHE A 140 -4.38 11.19 -11.17
CA PHE A 140 -4.16 12.34 -10.30
C PHE A 140 -2.68 12.68 -10.16
N VAL A 141 -1.79 11.70 -10.06
CA VAL A 141 -0.35 11.98 -10.02
C VAL A 141 0.10 12.63 -11.34
N LEU A 142 -0.36 12.11 -12.49
CA LEU A 142 -0.08 12.73 -13.78
C LEU A 142 -0.59 14.18 -13.85
N GLN A 143 -1.84 14.41 -13.47
CA GLN A 143 -2.45 15.75 -13.44
C GLN A 143 -1.70 16.70 -12.50
N LEU A 144 -1.28 16.21 -11.33
CA LEU A 144 -0.55 16.97 -10.34
C LEU A 144 0.80 17.45 -10.91
N PHE A 145 1.57 16.54 -11.51
CA PHE A 145 2.86 16.88 -12.10
C PHE A 145 2.72 17.86 -13.28
N GLN A 146 1.70 17.69 -14.13
CA GLN A 146 1.38 18.64 -15.19
C GLN A 146 1.04 20.04 -14.64
N GLN A 147 0.20 20.11 -13.60
CA GLN A 147 -0.16 21.37 -12.95
C GLN A 147 1.03 22.03 -12.25
N MET A 148 2.00 21.23 -11.81
CA MET A 148 3.24 21.68 -11.21
C MET A 148 4.35 21.96 -12.24
N LYS A 149 4.11 21.71 -13.53
CA LYS A 149 5.07 21.86 -14.63
C LYS A 149 6.37 21.06 -14.40
N ILE A 150 6.25 19.89 -13.77
CA ILE A 150 7.35 18.94 -13.60
C ILE A 150 7.35 18.01 -14.83
N GLU A 151 8.43 18.03 -15.59
CA GLU A 151 8.51 17.31 -16.87
C GLU A 151 8.56 15.80 -16.70
N LYS A 152 9.31 15.32 -15.71
CA LYS A 152 9.48 13.89 -15.44
C LYS A 152 8.42 13.42 -14.45
N VAL A 153 7.39 12.74 -14.96
CA VAL A 153 6.34 12.10 -14.15
C VAL A 153 6.79 10.69 -13.78
N PRO A 154 6.79 10.31 -12.50
CA PRO A 154 7.15 8.97 -12.10
C PRO A 154 6.06 7.97 -12.50
N LYS A 155 6.48 6.74 -12.78
CA LYS A 155 5.57 5.60 -12.96
C LYS A 155 4.94 5.26 -11.61
N ILE A 156 3.65 4.92 -11.62
CA ILE A 156 2.91 4.59 -10.42
C ILE A 156 2.61 3.11 -10.40
N TYR A 157 3.03 2.48 -9.31
CA TYR A 157 2.88 1.06 -9.06
C TYR A 157 2.07 0.80 -7.79
N LEU A 158 1.43 -0.36 -7.74
CA LEU A 158 0.64 -0.84 -6.61
C LEU A 158 1.16 -2.20 -6.15
N VAL A 159 1.37 -2.31 -4.85
CA VAL A 159 1.56 -3.57 -4.15
C VAL A 159 0.45 -3.71 -3.12
N VAL A 160 -0.18 -4.88 -3.09
CA VAL A 160 -1.17 -5.19 -2.05
C VAL A 160 -0.50 -6.04 -0.99
N LEU A 161 -0.38 -5.49 0.22
CA LEU A 161 0.09 -6.20 1.41
C LEU A 161 -1.10 -6.62 2.26
N ALA A 162 -1.39 -7.92 2.34
CA ALA A 162 -2.56 -8.37 3.10
C ALA A 162 -2.38 -9.70 3.83
N SER A 163 -3.39 -10.13 4.58
CA SER A 163 -3.37 -11.46 5.20
C SER A 163 -3.34 -12.58 4.13
N SER A 164 -2.51 -13.60 4.34
CA SER A 164 -2.51 -14.84 3.53
C SER A 164 -3.90 -15.50 3.50
N LYS A 165 -4.66 -15.39 4.60
CA LYS A 165 -6.05 -15.88 4.71
C LYS A 165 -6.99 -15.08 3.82
N TYR A 166 -6.77 -13.77 3.67
CA TYR A 166 -7.58 -12.94 2.79
C TYR A 166 -7.43 -13.37 1.33
N PHE A 167 -6.21 -13.59 0.84
CA PHE A 167 -5.97 -14.05 -0.54
C PHE A 167 -6.60 -15.42 -0.84
N LYS A 168 -6.77 -16.27 0.19
CA LYS A 168 -7.45 -17.56 0.08
C LYS A 168 -8.98 -17.46 0.22
N SER A 169 -9.51 -16.32 0.66
CA SER A 169 -10.92 -16.16 1.00
C SER A 169 -11.85 -16.11 -0.23
N PRO A 170 -13.13 -16.50 -0.08
CA PRO A 170 -14.14 -16.31 -1.13
C PRO A 170 -14.30 -14.84 -1.54
N SER A 171 -14.15 -13.90 -0.60
CA SER A 171 -14.28 -12.48 -0.89
C SER A 171 -13.24 -11.98 -1.91
N PHE A 172 -12.02 -12.51 -1.86
CA PHE A 172 -10.96 -12.20 -2.81
C PHE A 172 -11.16 -12.91 -4.15
N LYS A 173 -11.50 -14.20 -4.10
CA LYS A 173 -11.59 -15.08 -5.28
C LYS A 173 -12.89 -14.98 -6.07
N SER A 174 -13.96 -14.42 -5.49
CA SER A 174 -15.27 -14.37 -6.14
C SER A 174 -15.22 -13.59 -7.46
N SER A 175 -16.17 -13.85 -8.37
CA SER A 175 -16.27 -13.15 -9.65
C SER A 175 -16.49 -11.64 -9.50
N ALA A 176 -17.04 -11.21 -8.37
CA ALA A 176 -17.21 -9.81 -7.98
C ALA A 176 -16.12 -9.32 -7.00
N GLY A 177 -15.12 -10.16 -6.71
CA GLY A 177 -14.03 -9.88 -5.79
C GLY A 177 -12.98 -8.98 -6.42
N VAL A 178 -12.43 -8.06 -5.63
CA VAL A 178 -11.36 -7.15 -6.06
C VAL A 178 -10.15 -7.90 -6.61
N GLY A 179 -9.83 -9.07 -6.08
CA GLY A 179 -8.68 -9.86 -6.53
C GLY A 179 -8.75 -10.20 -8.02
N LYS A 180 -9.91 -10.66 -8.49
CA LYS A 180 -10.10 -11.00 -9.90
C LYS A 180 -10.07 -9.75 -10.79
N GLU A 181 -10.66 -8.65 -10.35
CA GLU A 181 -10.64 -7.37 -11.09
C GLU A 181 -9.21 -6.83 -11.25
N LEU A 182 -8.45 -6.79 -10.15
CA LEU A 182 -7.04 -6.40 -10.12
C LEU A 182 -6.21 -7.27 -11.08
N ILE A 183 -6.31 -8.59 -10.94
CA ILE A 183 -5.57 -9.55 -11.76
C ILE A 183 -5.95 -9.41 -13.25
N ASN A 184 -7.24 -9.33 -13.56
CA ASN A 184 -7.70 -9.25 -14.94
C ASN A 184 -7.34 -7.92 -15.60
N SER A 185 -7.44 -6.80 -14.86
CA SER A 185 -7.09 -5.47 -15.37
C SER A 185 -5.62 -5.40 -15.81
N ASN A 186 -4.75 -6.13 -15.13
CA ASN A 186 -3.33 -6.28 -15.46
C ASN A 186 -3.04 -7.24 -16.63
N LYS A 187 -3.89 -8.24 -16.87
CA LYS A 187 -3.68 -9.26 -17.92
C LYS A 187 -4.27 -8.87 -19.29
N ALA A 188 -5.03 -7.79 -19.37
CA ALA A 188 -5.68 -7.35 -20.61
C ALA A 188 -4.63 -6.93 -21.67
N PRO A 189 -4.63 -7.50 -22.90
CA PRO A 189 -3.66 -7.18 -23.95
C PRO A 189 -3.62 -5.69 -24.32
N GLU A 190 -4.77 -5.02 -24.29
CA GLU A 190 -4.89 -3.57 -24.50
C GLU A 190 -4.17 -2.71 -23.45
N ASN A 191 -3.83 -3.26 -22.28
CA ASN A 191 -3.27 -2.54 -21.14
C ASN A 191 -1.80 -2.88 -20.82
N LYS A 192 -1.06 -3.52 -21.73
CA LYS A 192 0.36 -3.87 -21.48
C LYS A 192 1.26 -2.66 -21.15
N GLY A 193 0.88 -1.44 -21.56
CA GLY A 193 1.56 -0.20 -21.18
C GLY A 193 1.04 0.46 -19.88
N ASP A 194 -0.04 -0.08 -19.31
CA ASP A 194 -0.78 0.46 -18.16
C ASP A 194 -0.74 -0.45 -16.92
N GLN A 195 0.08 -1.50 -16.93
CA GLN A 195 0.29 -2.38 -15.79
C GLN A 195 0.80 -1.57 -14.59
N TYR A 196 -0.06 -1.41 -13.58
CA TYR A 196 0.24 -0.65 -12.38
C TYR A 196 0.34 -1.56 -11.15
N LEU A 197 -0.41 -2.67 -11.11
CA LEU A 197 -0.26 -3.64 -10.02
C LEU A 197 1.00 -4.48 -10.27
N LEU A 198 1.97 -4.40 -9.36
CA LEU A 198 3.18 -5.22 -9.41
C LEU A 198 2.94 -6.58 -8.77
N GLY A 199 2.16 -6.64 -7.68
CA GLY A 199 1.94 -7.91 -7.04
C GLY A 199 1.23 -7.85 -5.71
N PHE A 200 1.14 -9.04 -5.13
CA PHE A 200 0.56 -9.30 -3.83
C PHE A 200 1.63 -9.87 -2.92
N VAL A 201 1.66 -9.39 -1.68
CA VAL A 201 2.55 -9.86 -0.63
C VAL A 201 1.70 -10.11 0.62
N SER A 202 2.02 -11.17 1.35
CA SER A 202 1.36 -11.46 2.62
C SER A 202 2.14 -10.92 3.83
N TRP A 203 1.42 -10.58 4.90
CA TRP A 203 2.06 -10.25 6.18
C TRP A 203 2.93 -11.41 6.68
N GLU A 204 2.49 -12.65 6.48
CA GLU A 204 3.30 -13.83 6.81
C GLU A 204 4.68 -13.81 6.13
N GLN A 205 4.75 -13.40 4.85
CA GLN A 205 6.02 -13.34 4.12
C GLN A 205 7.02 -12.35 4.72
N LEU A 206 6.54 -11.24 5.30
CA LEU A 206 7.41 -10.28 5.97
C LEU A 206 8.10 -10.87 7.20
N SER A 207 7.55 -11.94 7.80
CA SER A 207 8.20 -12.62 8.92
C SER A 207 9.50 -13.35 8.55
N PHE A 208 9.78 -13.50 7.24
CA PHE A 208 11.02 -14.08 6.72
C PHE A 208 12.09 -13.05 6.38
N LEU A 209 11.83 -11.75 6.57
CA LEU A 209 12.90 -10.75 6.50
C LEU A 209 13.97 -11.14 7.54
N GLU A 210 15.17 -11.46 7.07
CA GLU A 210 16.21 -12.06 7.92
C GLU A 210 16.59 -11.13 9.08
N GLU A 211 16.54 -9.83 8.80
CA GLU A 211 17.03 -8.78 9.68
C GLU A 211 16.00 -8.22 10.66
N ILE A 212 14.74 -8.67 10.61
CA ILE A 212 13.72 -8.21 11.56
C ILE A 212 13.76 -9.04 12.85
N GLY A 213 13.71 -8.36 13.99
CA GLY A 213 13.69 -9.01 15.31
C GLY A 213 12.45 -9.89 15.54
N ASN A 214 12.56 -10.85 16.46
CA ASN A 214 11.48 -11.81 16.78
C ASN A 214 10.16 -11.13 17.15
N GLU A 215 10.20 -9.97 17.82
CA GLU A 215 8.99 -9.23 18.16
C GLU A 215 8.19 -8.80 16.93
N LEU A 216 8.87 -8.40 15.85
CA LEU A 216 8.22 -8.00 14.60
C LEU A 216 7.74 -9.17 13.77
N LYS A 217 8.49 -10.28 13.77
CA LYS A 217 7.99 -11.53 13.21
C LYS A 217 6.66 -11.92 13.85
N SER A 218 6.55 -11.78 15.18
CA SER A 218 5.28 -11.97 15.89
C SER A 218 4.23 -10.94 15.51
N CYS A 219 4.61 -9.68 15.30
CA CYS A 219 3.72 -8.60 14.86
C CYS A 219 3.08 -8.90 13.50
N PHE A 220 3.89 -9.29 12.51
CA PHE A 220 3.39 -9.60 11.17
C PHE A 220 2.61 -10.91 11.10
N LYS A 221 3.01 -11.94 11.86
CA LYS A 221 2.19 -13.15 12.02
C LYS A 221 0.81 -12.85 12.60
N ARG A 222 0.74 -11.90 13.54
CA ARG A 222 -0.53 -11.42 14.10
C ARG A 222 -1.33 -10.65 13.05
N ALA A 223 -0.71 -9.72 12.31
CA ALA A 223 -1.39 -9.04 11.20
C ALA A 223 -2.01 -10.03 10.20
N ASP A 224 -1.27 -11.09 9.88
CA ASP A 224 -1.72 -12.17 9.00
C ASP A 224 -2.90 -12.97 9.59
N SER A 225 -2.95 -13.13 10.91
CA SER A 225 -3.98 -13.93 11.57
C SER A 225 -5.33 -13.23 11.70
N LEU A 226 -5.36 -11.88 11.74
CA LEU A 226 -6.53 -11.06 12.10
C LEU A 226 -7.71 -11.14 11.11
N TYR A 227 -7.45 -11.49 9.85
CA TYR A 227 -8.50 -11.50 8.82
C TYR A 227 -9.60 -12.49 9.19
N GLY A 228 -10.85 -12.02 9.18
CA GLY A 228 -12.04 -12.82 9.49
C GLY A 228 -12.33 -13.01 10.98
N GLU A 229 -11.51 -12.47 11.89
CA GLU A 229 -11.83 -12.47 13.31
C GLU A 229 -13.09 -11.62 13.55
N LYS A 230 -14.14 -12.20 14.14
CA LYS A 230 -15.29 -11.40 14.59
C LYS A 230 -14.82 -10.56 15.78
N ALA A 231 -15.19 -9.28 15.82
CA ALA A 231 -15.07 -8.54 17.06
C ALA A 231 -15.94 -9.29 18.09
N GLU A 232 -15.33 -9.81 19.16
CA GLU A 232 -16.12 -10.18 20.32
C GLU A 232 -16.88 -8.92 20.73
N LYS A 233 -18.22 -8.99 20.75
CA LYS A 233 -19.01 -7.88 21.28
C LYS A 233 -18.51 -7.68 22.71
N PRO A 234 -18.07 -6.46 23.08
CA PRO A 234 -17.71 -6.20 24.47
C PRO A 234 -18.90 -6.64 25.33
N ARG A 235 -18.62 -7.51 26.30
CA ARG A 235 -19.62 -8.01 27.26
C ARG A 235 -20.18 -6.87 28.09
#